data_AF-A0A1Z4EUG3-F1
#
_entry.id   AF-A0A1Z4EUG3-F1
#
_cell.length_a   1.000
_cell.length_b   1.000
_cell.length_c   1.000
_cell.angle_alpha   90.00
_cell.angle_beta   90.00
_cell.angle_gamma   90.00
#
_symmetry.space_group_name_H-M   'P 1'
#
loop_
_entity.id
_entity.type
_entity.pdbx_description
1 polymer ?
#
loop_
_entity_poly.entity_id
_entity_poly.type
_entity_poly.pdbx_seq_one_letter_code
_entity_poly.pdbx_strand_id
1 'polypeptide(L)'
;MPGESGLDMNELHLAPGAATKVSQEFSAAVDKLEALRRDAVGNYLDLGMGSCAEGTSWNEALNELVTAESDSVVAVIDAHIETVKTWAEWAKVAQNEYDSTEHRNAESFEQLRGDTIDSKGRGVYPPPTTS
;
A
#
# COMPACT_ATOMS: atom_id res chain seq x y z
N MET A 1 -12.98 18.46 -3.81
CA MET A 1 -13.23 17.75 -2.54
C MET A 1 -12.17 16.67 -2.45
N PRO A 2 -11.39 16.57 -1.37
CA PRO A 2 -10.48 15.44 -1.19
C PRO A 2 -11.28 14.13 -1.20
N GLY A 3 -10.79 13.10 -1.91
CA GLY A 3 -11.39 11.76 -1.95
C GLY A 3 -11.26 11.02 -0.60
N GLU A 4 -11.74 9.77 -0.50
CA GLU A 4 -11.57 8.98 0.74
C GLU A 4 -10.09 8.68 1.02
N SER A 5 -9.24 8.76 0.00
CA SER A 5 -7.77 8.73 0.10
C SER A 5 -7.15 10.02 0.68
N GLY A 6 -7.91 11.09 0.89
CA GLY A 6 -7.42 12.39 1.33
C GLY A 6 -6.69 13.20 0.25
N LEU A 7 -6.64 12.71 -0.99
CA LEU A 7 -6.00 13.35 -2.13
C LEU A 7 -6.99 14.19 -2.94
N ASP A 8 -6.53 15.31 -3.52
CA ASP A 8 -7.33 16.09 -4.47
C ASP A 8 -7.31 15.42 -5.84
N MET A 9 -8.38 14.70 -6.14
CA MET A 9 -8.53 13.89 -7.35
C MET A 9 -8.58 14.71 -8.64
N ASN A 10 -8.83 16.03 -8.56
CA ASN A 10 -8.87 16.90 -9.75
C ASN A 10 -7.48 17.32 -10.23
N GLU A 11 -6.46 17.25 -9.37
CA GLU A 11 -5.07 17.62 -9.68
C GLU A 11 -4.15 16.39 -9.80
N LEU A 12 -4.66 15.20 -9.46
CA LEU A 12 -3.85 13.99 -9.35
C LEU A 12 -3.69 13.29 -10.72
N HIS A 13 -2.62 13.65 -11.44
CA HIS A 13 -2.16 12.87 -12.60
C HIS A 13 -1.36 11.64 -12.14
N LEU A 14 -2.05 10.54 -11.82
CA LEU A 14 -1.38 9.26 -11.62
C LEU A 14 -1.08 8.63 -12.98
N ALA A 15 0.17 8.17 -13.17
CA ALA A 15 0.47 7.29 -14.29
C ALA A 15 -0.33 5.98 -14.11
N PRO A 16 -0.94 5.42 -15.18
CA PRO A 16 -1.72 4.20 -15.09
C PRO A 16 -0.97 3.09 -14.34
N GLY A 17 -1.59 2.56 -13.28
CA GLY A 17 -1.04 1.48 -12.45
C GLY A 17 0.12 1.87 -11.52
N ALA A 18 0.45 3.16 -11.35
CA ALA A 18 1.50 3.59 -10.41
C ALA A 18 1.15 3.23 -8.96
N ALA A 19 -0.09 3.46 -8.53
CA ALA A 19 -0.54 3.11 -7.18
C ALA A 19 -0.68 1.58 -7.01
N THR A 20 -1.02 0.85 -8.07
CA THR A 20 -0.95 -0.63 -8.08
C THR A 20 0.48 -1.12 -7.81
N LYS A 21 1.50 -0.54 -8.47
CA LYS A 21 2.90 -0.91 -8.24
C LYS A 21 3.33 -0.63 -6.81
N VAL A 22 2.93 0.53 -6.26
CA VAL A 22 3.21 0.87 -4.85
C VAL A 22 2.56 -0.13 -3.89
N SER A 23 1.30 -0.50 -4.14
CA SER A 23 0.61 -1.53 -3.34
C SER A 23 1.30 -2.90 -3.43
N GLN A 24 1.81 -3.28 -4.59
CA GLN A 24 2.59 -4.51 -4.77
C GLN A 24 3.92 -4.48 -4.00
N GLU A 25 4.65 -3.36 -4.05
CA GLU A 25 5.90 -3.20 -3.31
C GLU A 25 5.68 -3.25 -1.79
N PHE A 26 4.61 -2.62 -1.29
CA PHE A 26 4.25 -2.75 0.12
C PHE A 26 3.87 -4.18 0.49
N SER A 27 3.14 -4.90 -0.38
CA SER A 27 2.81 -6.31 -0.15
C SER A 27 4.09 -7.18 -0.10
N ALA A 28 5.03 -6.97 -1.01
CA ALA A 28 6.32 -7.67 -1.00
C ALA A 28 7.18 -7.32 0.23
N ALA A 29 7.07 -6.09 0.74
CA ALA A 29 7.72 -5.68 1.98
C ALA A 29 7.11 -6.40 3.21
N VAL A 30 5.79 -6.58 3.24
CA VAL A 30 5.11 -7.38 4.27
C VAL A 30 5.65 -8.80 4.31
N ASP A 31 5.79 -9.48 3.17
CA ASP A 31 6.31 -10.85 3.11
C ASP A 31 7.72 -10.96 3.73
N LYS A 32 8.58 -9.96 3.48
CA LYS A 32 9.93 -9.88 4.05
C LYS A 32 9.90 -9.63 5.56
N LEU A 33 9.01 -8.77 6.04
CA LEU A 33 8.83 -8.51 7.46
C LEU A 33 8.28 -9.75 8.19
N GLU A 34 7.35 -10.48 7.57
CA GLU A 34 6.83 -11.74 8.12
C GLU A 34 7.91 -12.83 8.17
N ALA A 35 8.81 -12.87 7.18
CA ALA A 35 10.00 -13.73 7.24
C ALA A 35 10.94 -13.34 8.38
N LEU A 36 11.27 -12.05 8.51
CA LEU A 36 12.10 -11.53 9.59
C LEU A 36 11.51 -11.84 10.97
N ARG A 37 10.19 -11.71 11.12
CA ARG A 37 9.47 -12.07 12.34
C ARG A 37 9.64 -13.55 12.69
N ARG A 38 9.45 -14.44 11.70
CA ARG A 38 9.64 -15.89 11.90
C ARG A 38 11.07 -16.22 12.31
N ASP A 39 12.04 -15.57 11.68
CA ASP A 39 13.46 -15.75 12.03
C ASP A 39 13.74 -15.26 13.45
N ALA A 40 13.21 -14.10 13.84
CA ALA A 40 13.36 -13.56 15.20
C ALA A 40 12.78 -14.52 16.27
N VAL A 41 11.59 -15.06 16.03
CA VAL A 41 10.95 -16.04 16.94
C VAL A 41 11.69 -17.40 16.93
N GLY A 42 12.21 -17.80 15.78
CA GLY A 42 12.89 -19.09 15.60
C GLY A 42 14.29 -19.15 16.20
N ASN A 43 14.91 -18.00 16.49
CA ASN A 43 16.17 -17.95 17.20
C ASN A 43 15.94 -18.21 18.70
N TYR A 44 16.03 -19.48 19.10
CA TYR A 44 16.17 -19.84 20.51
C TYR A 44 17.51 -19.32 21.02
N LEU A 45 17.47 -18.39 21.97
CA LEU A 45 18.65 -17.72 22.51
C LEU A 45 19.18 -18.52 23.70
N ASP A 46 19.76 -19.69 23.43
CA ASP A 46 20.60 -20.36 24.42
C ASP A 46 22.00 -19.74 24.39
N LEU A 47 22.35 -19.02 25.45
CA LEU A 47 23.67 -18.43 25.63
C LEU A 47 24.76 -19.49 25.91
N GLY A 48 24.41 -20.78 25.99
CA GLY A 48 25.36 -21.87 26.20
C GLY A 48 25.95 -21.90 27.60
N MET A 49 25.31 -21.19 28.55
CA MET A 49 25.75 -21.11 29.94
C MET A 49 25.31 -22.31 30.78
N GLY A 50 24.60 -23.27 30.18
CA GLY A 50 24.07 -24.45 30.85
C GLY A 50 22.92 -24.11 31.80
N SER A 51 22.55 -25.07 32.66
CA SER A 51 21.40 -24.95 33.57
C SER A 51 21.75 -24.32 34.93
N CYS A 52 22.78 -23.47 35.00
CA CYS A 52 23.02 -22.68 36.21
C CYS A 52 21.97 -21.58 36.34
N ALA A 53 21.74 -21.08 37.56
CA ALA A 53 20.70 -20.09 37.83
C ALA A 53 20.90 -18.80 37.01
N GLU A 54 22.16 -18.34 36.88
CA GLU A 54 22.53 -17.21 36.03
C GLU A 54 22.25 -17.51 34.55
N GLY A 55 22.58 -18.72 34.08
CA GLY A 55 22.32 -19.18 32.71
C GLY A 55 20.85 -19.09 32.33
N THR A 56 19.99 -19.66 33.18
CA THR A 56 18.54 -19.60 33.02
C THR A 56 18.02 -18.16 33.02
N SER A 57 18.45 -17.34 33.98
CA SER A 57 17.98 -15.95 34.11
C SER A 57 18.34 -15.10 32.88
N TRP A 58 19.54 -15.26 32.33
CA TRP A 58 19.94 -14.54 31.13
C TRP A 58 19.22 -15.03 29.88
N ASN A 59 19.04 -16.35 29.72
CA ASN A 59 18.27 -16.90 28.61
C ASN A 59 16.80 -16.43 28.66
N GLU A 60 16.19 -16.36 29.85
CA GLU A 60 14.85 -15.82 30.06
C GLU A 60 14.77 -14.33 29.68
N ALA A 61 15.68 -13.49 30.19
CA ALA A 61 15.70 -12.07 29.90
C ALA A 61 15.90 -11.78 28.40
N LEU A 62 16.74 -12.57 27.74
CA LEU A 62 17.01 -12.42 26.32
C LEU A 62 15.83 -12.91 25.47
N ASN A 63 15.16 -13.99 25.88
CA ASN A 63 13.92 -14.43 25.26
C ASN A 63 12.82 -13.37 25.42
N GLU A 64 12.67 -12.77 26.61
CA GLU A 64 11.72 -11.67 26.85
C GLU A 64 12.01 -10.47 25.93
N LEU A 65 13.27 -10.03 25.82
CA LEU A 65 13.67 -8.94 24.92
C LEU A 65 13.30 -9.20 23.46
N VAL A 66 13.33 -10.46 23.01
CA VAL A 66 13.05 -10.79 21.61
C VAL A 66 11.57 -11.06 21.37
N THR A 67 10.89 -11.78 22.27
CA THR A 67 9.55 -12.33 22.00
C THR A 67 8.43 -11.77 22.87
N ALA A 68 8.69 -10.87 23.82
CA ALA A 68 7.63 -10.29 24.65
C ALA A 68 6.55 -9.57 23.82
N GLU A 69 5.34 -9.47 24.37
CA GLU A 69 4.21 -8.85 23.67
C GLU A 69 4.38 -7.34 23.43
N SER A 70 5.16 -6.67 24.29
CA SER A 70 5.44 -5.24 24.21
C SER A 70 6.94 -4.96 24.30
N ASP A 71 7.40 -3.91 23.63
CA ASP A 71 8.78 -3.40 23.66
C ASP A 71 9.87 -4.43 23.25
N SER A 72 9.46 -5.53 22.61
CA SER A 72 10.35 -6.56 22.09
C SER A 72 10.67 -6.35 20.61
N VAL A 73 11.69 -7.06 20.13
CA VAL A 73 12.02 -7.10 18.70
C VAL A 73 10.83 -7.54 17.85
N VAL A 74 10.13 -8.61 18.27
CA VAL A 74 8.95 -9.11 17.55
C VAL A 74 7.81 -8.10 17.58
N ALA A 75 7.56 -7.44 18.70
CA ALA A 75 6.51 -6.43 18.80
C ALA A 75 6.75 -5.24 17.86
N VAL A 76 8.00 -4.79 17.72
CA VAL A 76 8.37 -3.72 16.78
C VAL A 76 8.16 -4.15 15.32
N ILE A 77 8.51 -5.40 14.99
CA ILE A 77 8.28 -5.96 13.65
C ILE A 77 6.77 -6.04 13.37
N ASP A 78 5.96 -6.49 14.33
CA ASP A 78 4.51 -6.60 14.19
C ASP A 78 3.86 -5.23 13.96
N ALA A 79 4.27 -4.20 14.70
CA ALA A 79 3.80 -2.82 14.48
C ALA A 79 4.15 -2.29 13.07
N HIS A 80 5.33 -2.65 12.54
CA HIS A 80 5.70 -2.28 11.17
C HIS A 80 4.88 -3.04 10.12
N ILE A 81 4.61 -4.32 10.34
CA ILE A 81 3.74 -5.12 9.45
C ILE A 81 2.35 -4.47 9.36
N GLU A 82 1.75 -4.10 10.49
CA GLU A 82 0.43 -3.44 10.51
C GLU A 82 0.43 -2.10 9.75
N THR A 83 1.47 -1.29 9.95
CA THR A 83 1.62 -0.01 9.26
C THR A 83 1.74 -0.18 7.75
N VAL A 84 2.59 -1.11 7.29
CA VAL A 84 2.80 -1.36 5.87
C VAL A 84 1.54 -1.97 5.22
N LYS A 85 0.83 -2.86 5.92
CA LYS A 85 -0.47 -3.39 5.45
C LYS A 85 -1.49 -2.26 5.25
N THR A 86 -1.54 -1.31 6.16
CA THR A 86 -2.42 -0.13 6.04
C THR A 86 -2.07 0.70 4.80
N TRP A 87 -0.79 0.96 4.55
CA TRP A 87 -0.36 1.70 3.36
C TRP A 87 -0.64 0.95 2.05
N ALA A 88 -0.49 -0.38 2.04
CA ALA A 88 -0.83 -1.20 0.88
C ALA A 88 -2.32 -1.08 0.51
N GLU A 89 -3.20 -1.04 1.52
CA GLU A 89 -4.64 -0.88 1.33
C GLU A 89 -4.98 0.55 0.85
N TRP A 90 -4.37 1.58 1.43
CA TRP A 90 -4.56 2.96 0.96
C TRP A 90 -4.13 3.16 -0.48
N ALA A 91 -3.00 2.56 -0.89
CA ALA A 91 -2.55 2.61 -2.28
C ALA A 91 -3.55 1.94 -3.23
N LYS A 92 -4.16 0.82 -2.80
CA LYS A 92 -5.19 0.12 -3.57
C LYS A 92 -6.48 0.94 -3.70
N VAL A 93 -6.94 1.55 -2.60
CA VAL A 93 -8.09 2.45 -2.60
C VAL A 93 -7.85 3.64 -3.54
N ALA A 94 -6.68 4.28 -3.46
CA ALA A 94 -6.34 5.41 -4.31
C ALA A 94 -6.34 5.05 -5.81
N GLN A 95 -5.83 3.87 -6.19
CA GLN A 95 -5.90 3.41 -7.58
C GLN A 95 -7.35 3.20 -8.02
N ASN A 96 -8.18 2.56 -7.20
CA ASN A 96 -9.58 2.32 -7.53
C ASN A 96 -10.37 3.62 -7.68
N GLU A 97 -10.13 4.61 -6.81
CA GLU A 97 -10.74 5.94 -6.90
C GLU A 97 -10.30 6.67 -8.19
N TYR A 98 -9.01 6.57 -8.54
CA TYR A 98 -8.48 7.12 -9.78
C TYR A 98 -9.14 6.47 -11.00
N ASP A 99 -9.15 5.14 -11.08
CA ASP A 99 -9.73 4.39 -12.19
C ASP A 99 -11.23 4.69 -12.34
N SER A 100 -11.96 4.77 -11.22
CA SER A 100 -13.38 5.14 -11.24
C SER A 100 -13.61 6.58 -11.69
N THR A 101 -12.72 7.51 -11.34
CA THR A 101 -12.83 8.91 -11.74
C THR A 101 -12.48 9.06 -13.22
N GLU A 102 -11.44 8.40 -13.68
CA GLU A 102 -11.06 8.35 -15.11
C GLU A 102 -12.19 7.73 -15.93
N HIS A 103 -12.78 6.62 -15.48
CA HIS A 103 -13.90 5.98 -16.16
C HIS A 103 -15.12 6.90 -16.24
N ARG A 104 -15.50 7.55 -15.13
CA ARG A 104 -16.61 8.52 -15.10
C ARG A 104 -16.34 9.73 -15.98
N ASN A 105 -15.11 10.25 -15.99
CA ASN A 105 -14.71 11.35 -16.88
C ASN A 105 -14.80 10.91 -18.34
N ALA A 106 -14.31 9.73 -18.69
CA ALA A 106 -14.41 9.18 -20.05
C ALA A 106 -15.86 8.98 -20.50
N GLU A 107 -16.78 8.60 -19.60
CA GLU A 107 -18.21 8.46 -19.90
C GLU A 107 -18.96 9.80 -19.98
N SER A 108 -18.50 10.83 -19.26
CA SER A 108 -19.16 12.15 -19.22
C SER A 108 -18.71 13.09 -20.34
N PHE A 109 -17.59 12.81 -21.00
CA PHE A 109 -17.31 13.41 -22.30
C PHE A 109 -18.10 12.69 -23.39
N GLU A 110 -18.96 13.41 -24.12
CA GLU A 110 -19.56 12.89 -25.35
C GLU A 110 -18.42 12.38 -26.25
N GLN A 111 -18.44 11.08 -26.59
CA GLN A 111 -17.62 10.59 -27.69
C GLN A 111 -17.91 11.49 -28.88
N LEU A 112 -16.87 12.13 -29.42
CA LEU A 112 -16.98 12.90 -30.65
C LEU A 112 -17.60 11.98 -31.69
N ARG A 113 -18.86 12.26 -32.00
CA ARG A 113 -19.70 11.52 -32.91
C ARG A 113 -18.92 11.36 -34.22
N GLY A 114 -18.69 10.12 -34.66
CA GLY A 114 -17.88 9.81 -35.86
C GLY A 114 -18.44 10.40 -37.16
N ASP A 115 -19.62 11.00 -37.10
CA ASP A 115 -20.31 11.77 -38.12
C ASP A 115 -19.86 13.24 -38.22
N THR A 116 -19.08 13.77 -37.26
CA THR A 116 -18.48 15.11 -37.32
C THR A 116 -16.96 15.03 -37.50
N ILE A 117 -16.49 14.35 -38.55
CA ILE A 117 -15.08 14.34 -38.93
C ILE A 117 -14.81 15.48 -39.92
N ASP A 118 -13.85 16.36 -39.62
CA ASP A 118 -13.41 17.39 -40.55
C ASP A 118 -12.74 16.78 -41.81
N SER A 119 -12.52 17.58 -42.84
CA SER A 119 -11.83 17.13 -44.07
C SER A 119 -10.38 16.65 -43.85
N LYS A 120 -9.87 16.70 -42.61
CA LYS A 120 -8.54 16.24 -42.19
C LYS A 120 -8.60 15.04 -41.22
N GLY A 121 -9.77 14.43 -41.01
CA GLY A 121 -9.91 13.22 -40.20
C GLY A 121 -10.03 13.46 -38.69
N ARG A 122 -10.30 14.69 -38.23
CA ARG A 122 -10.40 15.03 -36.80
C ARG A 122 -11.87 15.14 -36.36
N GLY A 123 -12.20 14.56 -35.21
CA GLY A 123 -13.52 14.74 -34.60
C GLY A 123 -13.75 16.21 -34.20
N VAL A 124 -14.91 16.76 -34.58
CA VAL A 124 -15.29 18.16 -34.35
C VAL A 124 -16.37 18.21 -33.27
N TYR A 125 -16.17 19.09 -32.28
CA TYR A 125 -17.16 19.34 -31.24
C TYR A 125 -18.48 19.88 -31.85
N PRO A 126 -19.64 19.47 -31.33
CA PRO A 126 -20.91 20.06 -31.74
C PRO A 126 -20.89 21.57 -31.44
N PRO A 127 -21.48 22.40 -32.33
CA PRO A 127 -21.51 23.84 -32.12
C PRO A 127 -22.29 24.17 -30.83
N PRO A 128 -21.85 25.19 -30.07
CA PRO A 128 -22.52 25.57 -28.83
C PRO A 128 -23.98 25.95 -29.12
N THR A 129 -24.91 25.34 -28.39
CA THR A 129 -26.33 25.74 -28.42
C THR A 129 -26.46 27.11 -27.78
N THR A 130 -26.68 28.14 -28.59
CA THR A 130 -27.08 29.46 -28.12
C THR A 130 -28.56 29.40 -27.71
N SER A 131 -28.86 29.58 -26.42
CA SER A 131 -30.17 30.06 -25.95
C SER A 131 -30.13 31.58 -25.78
#